data_AF-A0A1Q7RX59-F1
#
_entry.id   AF-A0A1Q7RX59-F1
#
_cell.length_a   1.000
_cell.length_b   1.000
_cell.length_c   1.000
_cell.angle_alpha   90.00
_cell.angle_beta   90.00
_cell.angle_gamma   90.00
#
_symmetry.space_group_name_H-M   'P 1'
#
loop_
_entity.id
_entity.type
_entity.pdbx_description
1 polymer ?
#
loop_
_entity_poly.entity_id
_entity_poly.type
_entity_poly.pdbx_seq_one_letter_code
_entity_poly.pdbx_strand_id
1 'polypeptide(L)'
;MRVTAIVLLIINLNTASVQQLQSLPGIGPALARRIVDFREKNHGFKRVEELLAVPGISEKRWRAIRDKVEVTPVGGNQAGVSGPHSPPRLLCELCEEGNITE
;
A
#
# COMPACT_ATOMS: atom_id res chain seq x y z
N MET A 1 -29.00 1.08 5.53
CA MET A 1 -28.37 2.42 5.48
C MET A 1 -27.21 2.35 4.50
N ARG A 2 -27.39 2.77 3.24
CA ARG A 2 -26.31 2.84 2.26
C ARG A 2 -25.56 4.14 2.51
N VAL A 3 -24.49 4.08 3.29
CA VAL A 3 -23.57 5.21 3.45
C VAL A 3 -22.75 5.28 2.16
N THR A 4 -23.30 5.89 1.11
CA THR A 4 -22.53 6.32 -0.06
C THR A 4 -21.73 7.56 0.36
N ALA A 5 -20.69 7.35 1.16
CA ALA A 5 -19.71 8.40 1.44
C ALA A 5 -18.92 8.66 0.15
N ILE A 6 -19.51 9.49 -0.74
CA ILE A 6 -18.78 10.10 -1.84
C ILE A 6 -17.90 11.17 -1.21
N VAL A 7 -16.75 10.75 -0.71
CA VAL A 7 -15.68 11.68 -0.35
C VAL A 7 -15.00 12.06 -1.67
N LEU A 8 -15.17 13.33 -2.05
CA LEU A 8 -14.50 14.00 -3.18
C LEU A 8 -13.15 14.60 -2.78
N LEU A 9 -12.74 14.44 -1.51
CA LEU A 9 -11.46 14.87 -1.01
C LEU A 9 -10.42 13.78 -1.28
N ILE A 10 -9.29 14.19 -1.86
CA ILE A 10 -8.14 13.34 -2.05
C ILE A 10 -7.57 13.01 -0.67
N ILE A 11 -7.39 11.71 -0.38
CA ILE A 11 -6.91 11.21 0.91
C ILE A 11 -5.43 10.89 0.79
N ASN A 12 -4.60 11.56 1.60
CA ASN A 12 -3.18 11.27 1.66
C ASN A 12 -2.91 9.99 2.48
N LEU A 13 -2.30 8.96 1.87
CA LEU A 13 -2.06 7.66 2.52
C LEU A 13 -1.09 7.70 3.71
N ASN A 14 -0.14 8.66 3.71
CA ASN A 14 0.83 8.81 4.78
C ASN A 14 0.20 9.42 6.04
N THR A 15 -0.71 10.39 5.87
CA THR A 15 -1.37 11.10 6.98
C THR A 15 -2.77 10.59 7.27
N ALA A 16 -3.35 9.72 6.44
CA ALA A 16 -4.70 9.23 6.59
C ALA A 16 -4.89 8.44 7.89
N SER A 17 -6.01 8.72 8.56
CA SER A 17 -6.50 7.94 9.68
C SER A 17 -7.28 6.71 9.22
N VAL A 18 -7.41 5.71 10.10
CA VAL A 18 -8.15 4.47 9.82
C VAL A 18 -9.60 4.75 9.37
N GLN A 19 -10.26 5.77 9.94
CA GLN A 19 -11.61 6.18 9.51
C GLN A 19 -11.65 6.79 8.10
N GLN A 20 -10.61 7.55 7.72
CA GLN A 20 -10.51 8.13 6.38
C GLN A 20 -10.30 7.02 5.34
N LEU A 21 -9.42 6.07 5.63
CA LEU A 21 -9.21 4.89 4.78
C LEU A 21 -10.49 4.06 4.62
N GLN A 22 -11.27 3.88 5.69
CA GLN A 22 -12.56 3.19 5.65
C GLN A 22 -13.63 3.92 4.83
N SER A 23 -13.46 5.22 4.59
CA SER A 23 -14.37 5.99 3.74
C SER A 23 -14.18 5.67 2.25
N LEU A 24 -13.10 4.96 1.89
CA LEU A 24 -12.85 4.54 0.52
C LEU A 24 -13.71 3.32 0.14
N PRO A 25 -14.24 3.28 -1.09
CA PRO A 25 -15.08 2.18 -1.55
C PRO A 25 -14.29 0.86 -1.58
N GLY A 26 -14.77 -0.12 -0.82
CA GLY A 26 -14.14 -1.45 -0.76
C GLY A 26 -12.98 -1.57 0.23
N ILE A 27 -12.71 -0.52 1.03
CA ILE A 27 -11.80 -0.59 2.18
C ILE A 27 -12.61 -0.74 3.46
N GLY A 28 -12.54 -1.92 4.07
CA GLY A 28 -13.14 -2.18 5.38
C GLY A 28 -12.16 -1.90 6.54
N PRO A 29 -12.62 -2.00 7.80
CA PRO A 29 -11.79 -1.77 8.99
C PRO A 29 -10.54 -2.67 9.05
N ALA A 30 -10.67 -3.93 8.63
CA ALA A 30 -9.54 -4.86 8.57
C ALA A 30 -8.48 -4.44 7.54
N LEU A 31 -8.91 -3.96 6.37
CA LEU A 31 -8.01 -3.47 5.32
C LEU A 31 -7.36 -2.15 5.75
N ALA A 32 -8.12 -1.23 6.33
CA ALA A 32 -7.61 0.03 6.84
C ALA A 32 -6.52 -0.19 7.90
N ARG A 33 -6.70 -1.17 8.80
CA ARG A 33 -5.66 -1.55 9.77
C ARG A 33 -4.39 -2.02 9.07
N ARG A 34 -4.50 -2.93 8.10
CA ARG A 34 -3.36 -3.44 7.32
C ARG A 34 -2.59 -2.34 6.57
N ILE A 35 -3.28 -1.32 6.06
CA ILE A 35 -2.64 -0.16 5.42
C ILE A 35 -1.78 0.60 6.44
N VAL A 36 -2.27 0.77 7.67
CA VAL A 36 -1.50 1.40 8.76
C VAL A 36 -0.32 0.52 9.17
N ASP A 37 -0.51 -0.78 9.36
CA ASP A 37 0.58 -1.72 9.65
C ASP A 37 1.65 -1.70 8.54
N PHE A 38 1.22 -1.63 7.27
CA PHE A 38 2.12 -1.50 6.13
C PHE A 38 2.91 -0.19 6.17
N ARG A 39 2.24 0.92 6.54
CA ARG A 39 2.88 2.24 6.72
C ARG A 39 3.99 2.18 7.76
N GLU A 40 3.74 1.54 8.90
CA GLU A 40 4.72 1.41 9.98
C GLU A 40 5.91 0.54 9.57
N LYS A 41 5.68 -0.53 8.81
CA LYS A 41 6.74 -1.43 8.32
C LYS A 41 7.59 -0.84 7.19
N ASN A 42 6.99 -0.05 6.30
CA ASN A 42 7.66 0.50 5.10
C ASN A 42 8.11 1.96 5.29
N HIS A 43 7.94 2.52 6.49
CA HIS A 43 8.23 3.92 6.80
C HIS A 43 7.42 4.93 5.95
N GLY A 44 6.19 4.58 5.59
CA GLY A 44 5.33 5.37 4.71
C GLY A 44 5.13 4.75 3.33
N PHE A 45 4.20 5.34 2.59
CA PHE A 45 3.99 5.12 1.17
C PHE A 45 4.83 6.12 0.39
N LYS A 46 5.56 5.64 -0.62
CA LYS A 46 6.26 6.49 -1.59
C LYS A 46 5.41 6.69 -2.84
N ARG A 47 4.57 5.72 -3.17
CA ARG A 47 3.72 5.74 -4.36
C ARG A 47 2.36 5.13 -4.09
N VAL A 48 1.39 5.47 -4.93
CA VAL A 48 0.01 4.98 -4.82
C VAL A 48 -0.08 3.48 -5.16
N GLU A 49 0.86 2.96 -5.96
CA GLU A 49 0.91 1.55 -6.37
C GLU A 49 1.34 0.60 -5.23
N GLU A 50 1.98 1.10 -4.18
CA GLU A 50 2.38 0.29 -3.02
C GLU A 50 1.18 -0.24 -2.23
N LEU A 51 -0.01 0.35 -2.40
CA LEU A 51 -1.26 -0.24 -1.92
C LEU A 51 -1.49 -1.66 -2.46
N LEU A 52 -0.99 -2.00 -3.65
CA LEU A 52 -1.09 -3.36 -4.20
C LEU A 52 -0.24 -4.38 -3.43
N ALA A 53 0.80 -3.93 -2.72
CA ALA A 53 1.61 -4.79 -1.86
C ALA A 53 0.88 -5.09 -0.53
N VAL A 54 -0.18 -4.36 -0.20
CA VAL A 54 -0.98 -4.60 1.00
C VAL A 54 -1.87 -5.84 0.78
N PRO A 55 -1.72 -6.89 1.62
CA PRO A 55 -2.49 -8.13 1.44
C PRO A 55 -3.99 -7.87 1.59
N GLY A 56 -4.75 -8.18 0.55
CA GLY A 56 -6.20 -8.00 0.47
C GLY A 56 -6.65 -6.81 -0.38
N ILE A 57 -5.72 -5.98 -0.89
CA ILE A 57 -6.03 -5.01 -1.94
C ILE A 57 -5.86 -5.70 -3.30
N SER A 58 -6.98 -5.95 -3.97
CA SER A 58 -6.97 -6.42 -5.35
C SER A 58 -6.82 -5.25 -6.32
N GLU A 59 -6.28 -5.51 -7.51
CA GLU A 59 -6.10 -4.51 -8.57
C GLU A 59 -7.41 -3.77 -8.93
N LYS A 60 -8.54 -4.49 -8.91
CA LYS A 60 -9.88 -3.90 -9.10
C LYS A 60 -10.23 -2.85 -8.04
N ARG A 61 -9.89 -3.11 -6.77
CA ARG A 61 -10.12 -2.16 -5.68
C ARG A 61 -9.17 -0.98 -5.78
N TRP A 62 -7.89 -1.25 -6.03
CA TRP A 62 -6.88 -0.22 -6.25
C TRP A 62 -7.29 0.76 -7.36
N ARG A 63 -7.73 0.26 -8.52
CA ARG A 63 -8.23 1.11 -9.62
C ARG A 63 -9.40 2.01 -9.22
N ALA A 64 -10.26 1.57 -8.30
CA ALA A 64 -11.41 2.36 -7.86
C ALA A 64 -11.04 3.45 -6.83
N ILE A 65 -9.90 3.30 -6.14
CA ILE A 65 -9.48 4.22 -5.08
C ILE A 65 -8.30 5.10 -5.49
N ARG A 66 -7.48 4.71 -6.48
CA ARG A 66 -6.28 5.44 -6.90
C ARG A 66 -6.55 6.90 -7.27
N ASP A 67 -7.72 7.17 -7.84
CA ASP A 67 -8.16 8.52 -8.24
C ASP A 67 -8.68 9.35 -7.05
N LYS A 68 -8.78 8.74 -5.86
CA LYS A 68 -9.23 9.35 -4.59
C LYS A 68 -8.15 9.39 -3.53
N VAL A 69 -6.97 8.85 -3.80
CA VAL A 69 -5.85 8.82 -2.85
C VAL A 69 -4.63 9.45 -3.48
N GLU A 70 -3.81 10.08 -2.64
CA GLU A 70 -2.52 10.61 -3.05
C GLU A 70 -1.43 10.19 -2.07
N VAL A 71 -0.21 10.32 -2.55
CA VAL A 71 0.99 10.17 -1.72
C VAL A 71 1.77 11.46 -1.85
N THR A 72 1.65 12.33 -0.84
CA THR A 72 2.57 13.45 -0.72
C THR A 72 3.77 12.95 0.11
N PRO A 73 4.99 12.94 -0.46
CA PRO A 73 6.18 12.62 0.31
C PRO A 73 6.40 13.71 1.35
N VAL A 74 6.40 13.33 2.62
CA VAL A 74 6.71 14.25 3.73
C VAL A 74 8.23 14.44 3.76
N GLY A 75 8.73 15.46 3.05
CA GLY A 75 10.03 16.09 3.28
C GLY A 75 11.28 15.22 3.11
N GLY A 76 11.73 15.08 1.86
CA GLY A 76 13.08 14.61 1.52
C GLY A 76 13.25 14.61 0.00
N ASN A 77 14.16 15.43 -0.51
CA ASN A 77 14.59 15.63 -1.89
C ASN A 77 14.91 14.37 -2.75
N GLN A 78 13.93 13.50 -3.05
CA GLN A 78 14.17 12.35 -3.94
C GLN A 78 13.35 12.50 -5.23
N ALA A 79 13.94 13.23 -6.17
CA ALA A 79 13.56 13.22 -7.57
C ALA A 79 13.71 11.81 -8.16
N GLY A 80 12.70 11.37 -8.92
CA GLY A 80 12.84 10.40 -10.00
C GLY A 80 13.40 9.02 -9.65
N VAL A 81 12.56 8.11 -9.12
CA VAL A 81 12.75 6.67 -9.36
C VAL A 81 11.40 5.98 -9.56
N SER A 82 10.91 6.04 -10.80
CA SER A 82 9.96 5.05 -11.31
C SER A 82 10.71 3.77 -11.67
N GLY A 83 11.16 3.01 -10.66
CA GLY A 83 11.62 1.63 -10.81
C GLY A 83 10.42 0.65 -10.79
N PRO A 84 10.50 -0.49 -11.50
CA PRO A 84 9.39 -1.43 -11.58
C PRO A 84 9.09 -2.06 -10.21
N HIS A 85 7.80 -2.22 -9.98
CA HIS A 85 7.14 -2.82 -8.83
C HIS A 85 7.87 -4.11 -8.41
N SER A 86 8.63 -4.07 -7.31
CA SER A 86 9.16 -5.29 -6.72
C SER A 86 7.99 -6.00 -6.05
N PRO A 87 7.55 -7.17 -6.53
CA PRO A 87 6.57 -7.97 -5.81
C PRO A 87 7.16 -8.35 -4.44
N PRO A 88 6.31 -8.62 -3.42
CA PRO A 88 6.81 -9.25 -2.20
C PRO A 88 7.52 -10.52 -2.61
N ARG A 89 8.81 -10.66 -2.27
CA ARG A 89 9.55 -11.92 -2.40
C ARG A 89 8.84 -12.97 -1.54
N LEU A 90 7.88 -13.65 -2.15
CA LEU A 90 7.38 -14.95 -1.76
C LEU A 90 7.77 -15.88 -2.91
N LEU A 91 9.06 -16.19 -2.95
CA LEU A 91 9.54 -17.40 -3.59
C LEU A 91 10.13 -18.25 -2.46
N CYS A 92 9.44 -19.35 -2.16
CA CYS A 92 10.05 -20.53 -1.57
C CYS A 92 11.23 -20.93 -2.45
N GLU A 93 12.41 -21.07 -1.88
CA GLU A 93 13.41 -22.02 -2.36
C GLU A 93 14.23 -22.48 -1.15
N LEU A 94 13.89 -23.67 -0.65
CA LEU A 94 14.87 -24.57 -0.08
C LEU A 94 15.85 -24.86 -1.23
N CYS A 95 17.03 -24.24 -1.20
CA CYS A 95 18.20 -24.67 -1.96
C CYS A 95 19.41 -23.85 -1.50
N GLU A 96 20.12 -24.36 -0.50
CA GLU A 96 21.58 -24.28 -0.50
C GLU A 96 22.07 -25.71 -0.25
N GLU A 97 22.08 -26.47 -1.34
CA GLU A 97 22.90 -27.67 -1.51
C GLU A 97 24.38 -27.28 -1.30
N GLY A 98 25.14 -28.23 -0.75
CA GLY A 98 26.35 -27.95 -0.01
C GLY A 98 27.58 -27.50 -0.79
N ASN A 99 28.59 -27.07 -0.03
CA ASN A 99 30.01 -27.38 -0.25
C ASN A 99 30.83 -26.91 0.97
N ILE A 100 31.28 -27.84 1.81
CA ILE A 100 32.49 -27.63 2.62
C ILE A 100 33.36 -28.85 2.37
N THR A 101 34.33 -28.68 1.47
CA THR A 101 35.51 -29.53 1.37
C THR A 101 36.67 -28.70 1.87
N GLU A 102 37.16 -29.00 3.08
CA GLU A 102 38.58 -28.88 3.46
C GLU A 102 38.86 -29.85 4.61
#